data_AF-A0A256ZG18-F1
#
_entry.id   AF-A0A256ZG18-F1
#
_cell.length_a   1.000
_cell.length_b   1.000
_cell.length_c   1.000
_cell.angle_alpha   90.00
_cell.angle_beta   90.00
_cell.angle_gamma   90.00
#
_symmetry.space_group_name_H-M   'P 1'
#
loop_
_entity.id
_entity.type
_entity.pdbx_description
1 polymer ?
#
loop_
_entity_poly.entity_id
_entity_poly.type
_entity_poly.pdbx_seq_one_letter_code
_entity_poly.pdbx_strand_id
1 'polypeptide(L)'
;MESLKWHPASEIRFKYSDELRGICIVLGITSSVALYRVPDIARELIRRGATVFTVMSRKAARLLSPTVMEWATGCKVFVDFRGEVGHVSLGRECDSMLIAPATANTLVKIALGIADTSVTLTAINLMGLGKPIIVAPAMHLGLWRSPQVQRAINQLLRCGVTVIPPDVTEGKVKIPATQDIVHAVTATTLRGRDLKGLRILITAGPTREYLDPIRFITNPSTGKMGIVLAREAFFRGANVTLVYGPTNEQVPYYVRGVSVTTTEEMLNAVIKELDMSKYDVVIMASAPSDFKFSKTFKERLSVDKTVPDVSLVPTPKISLRVRERFKRLLVGFAAEYAHGDMEIVKERALNKLRTRGFDIVVANDVSEAGIGFASDFNKVIILCRDGLIKEIPKAPKTHIARVLLDIVRDRVAPSKGSDTSSP
;
A
#
# COMPACT_ATOMS: atom_id res chain seq x y z
N MET A 1 -0.98 -15.67 37.78
CA MET A 1 0.31 -16.07 37.19
C MET A 1 0.89 -14.84 36.55
N GLU A 2 1.91 -14.24 37.17
CA GLU A 2 2.66 -13.14 36.57
C GLU A 2 3.23 -13.63 35.23
N SER A 3 2.84 -12.98 34.14
CA SER A 3 3.42 -13.26 32.82
C SER A 3 4.93 -12.99 32.91
N LEU A 4 5.74 -13.97 32.54
CA LEU A 4 7.17 -13.78 32.30
C LEU A 4 7.36 -12.50 31.48
N LYS A 5 8.18 -11.56 31.99
CA LYS A 5 8.43 -10.24 31.36
C LYS A 5 9.05 -10.34 29.96
N TRP A 6 9.48 -11.52 29.55
CA TRP A 6 10.23 -11.76 28.34
C TRP A 6 9.60 -12.90 27.52
N HIS A 7 9.40 -12.67 26.23
CA HIS A 7 8.85 -13.63 25.27
C HIS A 7 9.56 -13.44 23.91
N PRO A 8 9.96 -14.49 23.16
CA PRO A 8 10.71 -14.34 21.91
C PRO A 8 10.09 -13.40 20.86
N ALA A 9 8.76 -13.26 20.85
CA ALA A 9 8.07 -12.29 20.00
C ALA A 9 8.47 -10.82 20.27
N SER A 10 8.99 -10.48 21.46
CA SER A 10 9.50 -9.14 21.75
C SER A 10 10.80 -8.83 21.02
N GLU A 11 11.61 -9.83 20.67
CA GLU A 11 12.90 -9.63 19.98
C GLU A 11 12.73 -9.18 18.52
N ILE A 12 11.64 -9.60 17.88
CA ILE A 12 11.35 -9.22 16.50
C ILE A 12 10.66 -7.85 16.40
N ARG A 13 10.19 -7.29 17.53
CA ARG A 13 9.45 -6.03 17.53
C ARG A 13 10.37 -4.89 17.08
N PHE A 14 9.83 -4.00 16.26
CA PHE A 14 10.56 -2.87 15.66
C PHE A 14 11.70 -3.23 14.70
N LYS A 15 11.89 -4.51 14.34
CA LYS A 15 12.97 -4.92 13.43
C LYS A 15 12.77 -4.47 11.98
N TYR A 16 11.53 -4.21 11.55
CA TYR A 16 11.24 -3.67 10.23
C TYR A 16 11.00 -2.16 10.27
N SER A 17 10.15 -1.71 11.20
CA SER A 17 9.84 -0.30 11.45
C SER A 17 9.11 -0.10 12.77
N ASP A 18 8.88 1.15 13.17
CA ASP A 18 8.11 1.51 14.36
C ASP A 18 6.76 2.18 14.05
N GLU A 19 6.25 2.01 12.83
CA GLU A 19 5.02 2.65 12.35
C GLU A 19 3.75 2.23 13.12
N LEU A 20 3.78 1.07 13.79
CA LEU A 20 2.70 0.55 14.65
C LEU A 20 3.07 0.60 16.14
N ARG A 21 4.04 1.42 16.55
CA ARG A 21 4.37 1.59 17.97
C ARG A 21 3.14 2.04 18.74
N GLY A 22 2.85 1.34 19.84
CA GLY A 22 1.71 1.63 20.71
C GLY A 22 0.35 1.18 20.15
N ILE A 23 0.30 0.62 18.93
CA ILE A 23 -0.93 0.13 18.32
C ILE A 23 -1.21 -1.30 18.79
N CYS A 24 -2.41 -1.54 19.29
CA CYS A 24 -2.92 -2.88 19.56
C CYS A 24 -3.91 -3.33 18.47
N ILE A 25 -3.74 -4.56 17.98
CA ILE A 25 -4.55 -5.15 16.91
C ILE A 25 -5.12 -6.49 17.39
N VAL A 26 -6.42 -6.69 17.20
CA VAL A 26 -7.05 -8.01 17.37
C VAL A 26 -6.92 -8.80 16.06
N LEU A 27 -6.32 -9.98 16.12
CA LEU A 27 -6.27 -10.94 15.03
C LEU A 27 -7.35 -12.01 15.21
N GLY A 28 -8.47 -11.82 14.52
CA GLY A 28 -9.59 -12.75 14.45
C GLY A 28 -9.33 -13.90 13.46
N ILE A 29 -9.39 -15.13 13.93
CA ILE A 29 -9.04 -16.32 13.15
C ILE A 29 -10.25 -17.25 12.99
N THR A 30 -10.60 -17.56 11.73
CA THR A 30 -11.73 -18.44 11.39
C THR A 30 -11.29 -19.69 10.63
N SER A 31 -12.13 -20.74 10.61
CA SER A 31 -11.73 -22.07 10.13
C SER A 31 -11.64 -22.16 8.60
N SER A 32 -10.43 -22.01 8.05
CA SER A 32 -10.14 -22.16 6.62
C SER A 32 -8.78 -22.84 6.44
N VAL A 33 -8.53 -23.47 5.29
CA VAL A 33 -7.21 -24.05 4.97
C VAL A 33 -6.09 -23.02 5.00
N ALA A 34 -6.41 -21.74 4.78
CA ALA A 34 -5.47 -20.61 4.77
C ALA A 34 -4.85 -20.26 6.15
N LEU A 35 -5.22 -20.98 7.22
CA LEU A 35 -4.73 -20.74 8.58
C LEU A 35 -3.20 -20.78 8.71
N TYR A 36 -2.52 -21.55 7.86
CA TYR A 36 -1.06 -21.69 7.91
C TYR A 36 -0.29 -20.37 7.72
N ARG A 37 -0.91 -19.33 7.11
CA ARG A 37 -0.28 -18.02 6.89
C ARG A 37 -0.45 -17.05 8.06
N VAL A 38 -1.32 -17.36 9.01
CA VAL A 38 -1.72 -16.44 10.07
C VAL A 38 -0.57 -16.12 11.05
N PRO A 39 0.30 -17.09 11.43
CA PRO A 39 1.48 -16.78 12.23
C PRO A 39 2.40 -15.75 11.56
N ASP A 40 2.62 -15.85 10.25
CA ASP A 40 3.46 -14.89 9.51
C ASP A 40 2.84 -13.50 9.49
N ILE A 41 1.52 -13.39 9.30
CA ILE A 41 0.79 -12.11 9.39
C ILE A 41 1.01 -11.47 10.76
N ALA A 42 0.84 -12.23 11.84
CA ALA A 42 1.05 -11.73 13.19
C ALA A 42 2.49 -11.24 13.40
N ARG A 43 3.49 -12.02 12.98
CA ARG A 43 4.90 -11.67 13.12
C ARG A 43 5.28 -10.43 12.32
N GLU A 44 4.73 -10.25 11.12
CA GLU A 44 4.96 -9.06 10.31
C GLU A 44 4.36 -7.78 10.92
N LEU A 45 3.21 -7.86 11.58
CA LEU A 45 2.63 -6.75 12.33
C LEU A 45 3.49 -6.40 13.56
N ILE A 46 3.98 -7.42 14.28
CA ILE A 46 4.86 -7.22 15.44
C ILE A 46 6.20 -6.61 15.01
N ARG A 47 6.78 -7.04 13.88
CA ARG A 47 8.01 -6.44 13.30
C ARG A 47 7.90 -4.95 13.01
N ARG A 48 6.67 -4.44 12.83
CA ARG A 48 6.32 -3.03 12.64
C ARG A 48 5.96 -2.28 13.94
N GLY A 49 5.93 -2.99 15.06
CA GLY A 49 5.72 -2.43 16.40
C GLY A 49 4.39 -2.77 17.08
N ALA A 50 3.45 -3.41 16.39
CA ALA A 50 2.12 -3.68 16.93
C ALA A 50 2.14 -4.73 18.05
N THR A 51 1.21 -4.58 19.00
CA THR A 51 0.80 -5.67 19.90
C THR A 51 -0.38 -6.39 19.28
N VAL A 52 -0.32 -7.73 19.22
CA VAL A 52 -1.32 -8.53 18.52
C VAL A 52 -1.97 -9.52 19.48
N PHE A 53 -3.25 -9.32 19.81
CA PHE A 53 -4.04 -10.32 20.54
C PHE A 53 -4.80 -11.19 19.56
N THR A 54 -4.84 -12.49 19.82
CA THR A 54 -5.50 -13.43 18.92
C THR A 54 -6.85 -13.86 19.48
N VAL A 55 -7.88 -13.81 18.65
CA VAL A 55 -9.21 -14.36 18.94
C VAL A 55 -9.53 -15.42 17.90
N MET A 56 -9.77 -16.65 18.32
CA MET A 56 -10.05 -17.77 17.42
C MET A 56 -11.49 -18.23 17.56
N SER A 57 -12.11 -18.63 16.46
CA SER A 57 -13.33 -19.45 16.56
C SER A 57 -12.98 -20.85 17.07
N ARG A 58 -13.90 -21.53 17.76
CA ARG A 58 -13.69 -22.93 18.22
C ARG A 58 -13.25 -23.86 17.09
N LYS A 59 -13.80 -23.68 15.88
CA LYS A 59 -13.44 -24.48 14.70
C LYS A 59 -12.01 -24.17 14.23
N ALA A 60 -11.57 -22.91 14.30
CA ALA A 60 -10.20 -22.55 13.96
C ALA A 60 -9.19 -23.15 14.96
N ALA A 61 -9.50 -23.11 16.25
CA ALA A 61 -8.66 -23.68 17.31
C ALA A 61 -8.44 -25.21 17.19
N ARG A 62 -9.31 -25.92 16.46
CA ARG A 62 -9.13 -27.34 16.14
C ARG A 62 -8.17 -27.59 14.98
N LEU A 63 -7.99 -26.62 14.09
CA LEU A 63 -7.15 -26.73 12.89
C LEU A 63 -5.77 -26.09 13.08
N LEU A 64 -5.71 -25.03 13.87
CA LEU A 64 -4.49 -24.36 14.29
C LEU A 64 -4.54 -24.26 15.81
N SER A 65 -3.60 -24.92 16.50
CA SER A 65 -3.55 -24.91 17.95
C SER A 65 -3.40 -23.47 18.49
N PRO A 66 -4.20 -23.04 19.48
CA PRO A 66 -4.03 -21.76 20.15
C PRO A 66 -2.59 -21.53 20.63
N THR A 67 -1.90 -22.57 21.11
CA THR A 67 -0.50 -22.47 21.58
C THR A 67 0.45 -21.96 20.50
N VAL A 68 0.24 -22.31 19.23
CA VAL A 68 1.08 -21.80 18.12
C VAL A 68 0.91 -20.29 18.00
N MET A 69 -0.31 -19.78 18.18
CA MET A 69 -0.59 -18.35 18.12
C MET A 69 -0.08 -17.62 19.36
N GLU A 70 -0.11 -18.24 20.54
CA GLU A 70 0.53 -17.70 21.75
C GLU A 70 2.04 -17.53 21.51
N TRP A 71 2.72 -18.53 20.93
CA TRP A 71 4.14 -18.41 20.56
C TRP A 71 4.39 -17.40 19.44
N ALA A 72 3.49 -17.29 18.47
CA ALA A 72 3.65 -16.34 17.38
C ALA A 72 3.51 -14.89 17.86
N THR A 73 2.64 -14.64 18.85
CA THR A 73 2.26 -13.28 19.27
C THR A 73 2.85 -12.85 20.61
N GLY A 74 3.18 -13.78 21.49
CA GLY A 74 3.52 -13.54 22.89
C GLY A 74 2.34 -13.09 23.75
N CYS A 75 1.10 -13.23 23.27
CA CYS A 75 -0.11 -12.78 23.94
C CYS A 75 -1.08 -13.95 24.17
N LYS A 76 -1.94 -13.84 25.20
CA LYS A 76 -3.03 -14.80 25.46
C LYS A 76 -3.92 -14.94 24.22
N VAL A 77 -4.29 -16.17 23.88
CA VAL A 77 -5.25 -16.46 22.81
C VAL A 77 -6.65 -16.70 23.39
N PHE A 78 -7.65 -16.05 22.82
CA PHE A 78 -9.04 -16.18 23.24
C PHE A 78 -9.82 -17.08 22.27
N VAL A 79 -10.28 -18.24 22.75
CA VAL A 79 -11.15 -19.15 21.97
C VAL A 79 -12.62 -19.03 22.41
N ASP A 80 -12.85 -18.95 23.72
CA ASP A 80 -14.16 -18.78 24.36
C ASP A 80 -14.07 -17.71 25.44
N PHE A 81 -15.11 -16.86 25.53
CA PHE A 81 -15.27 -15.92 26.66
C PHE A 81 -16.16 -16.57 27.72
N ARG A 82 -15.57 -17.27 28.69
CA ARG A 82 -16.30 -17.97 29.77
C ARG A 82 -16.46 -17.06 30.99
N GLY A 83 -17.30 -16.03 30.89
CA GLY A 83 -17.54 -15.05 31.96
C GLY A 83 -16.48 -13.95 32.09
N GLU A 84 -15.35 -14.08 31.41
CA GLU A 84 -14.35 -13.01 31.27
C GLU A 84 -14.87 -11.89 30.36
N VAL A 85 -14.62 -10.64 30.76
CA VAL A 85 -14.96 -9.40 30.03
C VAL A 85 -14.07 -9.20 28.78
N GLY A 86 -13.45 -10.28 28.27
CA GLY A 86 -12.38 -10.24 27.28
C GLY A 86 -12.73 -9.52 25.98
N HIS A 87 -13.92 -9.73 25.42
CA HIS A 87 -14.36 -9.01 24.22
C HIS A 87 -14.53 -7.49 24.47
N VAL A 88 -14.93 -7.08 25.68
CA VAL A 88 -15.05 -5.67 26.08
C VAL A 88 -13.67 -5.08 26.36
N SER A 89 -12.78 -5.81 27.07
CA SER A 89 -11.40 -5.37 27.31
C SER A 89 -10.63 -5.20 26.01
N LEU A 90 -10.66 -6.20 25.12
CA LEU A 90 -10.07 -6.10 23.77
C LEU A 90 -10.69 -4.94 22.97
N GLY A 91 -12.01 -4.76 23.11
CA GLY A 91 -12.73 -3.65 22.49
C GLY A 91 -12.24 -2.28 22.99
N ARG A 92 -11.80 -2.15 24.24
CA ARG A 92 -11.23 -0.90 24.79
C ARG A 92 -9.76 -0.73 24.43
N GLU A 93 -8.96 -1.77 24.64
CA GLU A 93 -7.49 -1.72 24.54
C GLU A 93 -6.96 -1.70 23.11
N CYS A 94 -7.67 -2.30 22.14
CA CYS A 94 -7.12 -2.47 20.80
C CYS A 94 -7.73 -1.58 19.74
N ASP A 95 -6.90 -0.99 18.88
CA ASP A 95 -7.24 0.06 17.94
C ASP A 95 -8.00 -0.45 16.72
N SER A 96 -7.78 -1.71 16.32
CA SER A 96 -8.45 -2.32 15.18
C SER A 96 -8.55 -3.85 15.28
N MET A 97 -9.31 -4.45 14.37
CA MET A 97 -9.37 -5.91 14.23
C MET A 97 -9.16 -6.34 12.79
N LEU A 98 -8.22 -7.26 12.58
CA LEU A 98 -8.07 -8.02 11.34
C LEU A 98 -8.73 -9.39 11.50
N ILE A 99 -9.64 -9.77 10.60
CA ILE A 99 -10.16 -11.13 10.50
C ILE A 99 -9.49 -11.83 9.32
N ALA A 100 -8.55 -12.74 9.61
CA ALA A 100 -7.76 -13.43 8.60
C ALA A 100 -7.48 -14.89 9.04
N PRO A 101 -7.91 -15.89 8.27
CA PRO A 101 -8.85 -15.80 7.14
C PRO A 101 -10.27 -15.47 7.62
N ALA A 102 -11.03 -14.73 6.80
CA ALA A 102 -12.46 -14.48 6.98
C ALA A 102 -13.29 -15.42 6.09
N THR A 103 -13.92 -16.42 6.72
CA THR A 103 -14.82 -17.37 6.06
C THR A 103 -16.16 -16.76 5.70
N ALA A 104 -16.84 -17.31 4.68
CA ALA A 104 -18.20 -16.90 4.28
C ALA A 104 -19.17 -16.83 5.46
N ASN A 105 -19.18 -17.87 6.31
CA ASN A 105 -20.02 -17.92 7.51
C ASN A 105 -19.77 -16.74 8.45
N THR A 106 -18.51 -16.38 8.68
CA THR A 106 -18.17 -15.26 9.58
C THR A 106 -18.57 -13.92 8.96
N LEU A 107 -18.32 -13.71 7.66
CA LEU A 107 -18.71 -12.48 6.97
C LEU A 107 -20.23 -12.27 7.01
N VAL A 108 -21.01 -13.31 6.71
CA VAL A 108 -22.48 -13.26 6.75
C VAL A 108 -22.98 -12.97 8.16
N LYS A 109 -22.41 -13.63 9.18
CA LYS A 109 -22.79 -13.40 10.58
C LYS A 109 -22.53 -11.96 11.02
N ILE A 110 -21.35 -11.40 10.73
CA ILE A 110 -21.03 -10.01 11.09
C ILE A 110 -21.97 -9.05 10.34
N ALA A 111 -22.21 -9.28 9.05
CA ALA A 111 -23.12 -8.44 8.27
C ALA A 111 -24.54 -8.42 8.87
N LEU A 112 -25.02 -9.57 9.38
CA LEU A 112 -26.34 -9.70 9.99
C LEU A 112 -26.39 -9.39 11.50
N GLY A 113 -25.26 -8.99 12.12
CA GLY A 113 -25.20 -8.72 13.56
C GLY A 113 -25.25 -9.96 14.46
N ILE A 114 -24.92 -11.14 13.94
CA ILE A 114 -24.88 -12.40 14.70
C ILE A 114 -23.55 -12.52 15.47
N ALA A 115 -23.62 -12.37 16.79
CA ALA A 115 -22.48 -12.34 17.72
C ALA A 115 -22.27 -13.66 18.51
N ASP A 116 -22.51 -14.82 17.88
CA ASP A 116 -22.52 -16.14 18.54
C ASP A 116 -21.16 -16.85 18.65
N THR A 117 -20.07 -16.22 18.19
CA THR A 117 -18.70 -16.74 18.33
C THR A 117 -17.79 -15.66 18.89
N SER A 118 -16.68 -16.04 19.54
CA SER A 118 -15.72 -15.07 20.08
C SER A 118 -15.23 -14.08 19.02
N VAL A 119 -15.00 -14.53 17.78
CA VAL A 119 -14.59 -13.67 16.66
C VAL A 119 -15.70 -12.70 16.26
N THR A 120 -16.93 -13.18 16.03
CA THR A 120 -18.04 -12.32 15.59
C THR A 120 -18.49 -11.36 16.68
N LEU A 121 -18.51 -11.80 17.95
CA LEU A 121 -18.79 -10.96 19.11
C LEU A 121 -17.77 -9.83 19.24
N THR A 122 -16.47 -10.16 19.16
CA THR A 122 -15.40 -9.15 19.25
C THR A 122 -15.48 -8.17 18.09
N ALA A 123 -15.71 -8.65 16.86
CA ALA A 123 -15.85 -7.79 15.69
C ALA A 123 -17.02 -6.80 15.83
N ILE A 124 -18.22 -7.29 16.18
CA ILE A 124 -19.41 -6.45 16.35
C ILE A 124 -19.20 -5.42 17.47
N ASN A 125 -18.56 -5.81 18.58
CA ASN A 125 -18.23 -4.89 19.66
C ASN A 125 -17.29 -3.75 19.18
N LEU A 126 -16.19 -4.09 18.50
CA LEU A 126 -15.27 -3.07 17.96
C LEU A 126 -15.95 -2.18 16.92
N MET A 127 -16.83 -2.73 16.07
CA MET A 127 -17.64 -1.93 15.14
C MET A 127 -18.53 -0.93 15.87
N GLY A 128 -19.18 -1.34 16.96
CA GLY A 128 -20.01 -0.47 17.79
C GLY A 128 -19.22 0.67 18.45
N LEU A 129 -17.93 0.45 18.71
CA LEU A 129 -16.99 1.47 19.23
C LEU A 129 -16.36 2.34 18.11
N GLY A 130 -16.78 2.18 16.86
CA GLY A 130 -16.23 2.92 15.72
C GLY A 130 -14.81 2.52 15.33
N LYS A 131 -14.32 1.36 15.80
CA LYS A 131 -12.96 0.90 15.52
C LYS A 131 -12.87 0.22 14.15
N PRO A 132 -11.78 0.41 13.38
CA PRO A 132 -11.63 -0.21 12.08
C PRO A 132 -11.66 -1.74 12.13
N ILE A 133 -12.50 -2.33 11.27
CA ILE A 133 -12.48 -3.77 11.01
C ILE A 133 -11.94 -4.00 9.60
N ILE A 134 -10.97 -4.89 9.50
CA ILE A 134 -10.35 -5.34 8.26
C ILE A 134 -10.65 -6.84 8.13
N VAL A 135 -11.08 -7.29 6.95
CA VAL A 135 -11.33 -8.72 6.69
C VAL A 135 -10.53 -9.19 5.47
N ALA A 136 -9.93 -10.37 5.57
CA ALA A 136 -9.20 -11.04 4.49
C ALA A 136 -10.00 -12.30 4.06
N PRO A 137 -10.90 -12.20 3.07
CA PRO A 137 -11.76 -13.31 2.67
C PRO A 137 -10.95 -14.50 2.15
N ALA A 138 -11.33 -15.70 2.54
CA ALA A 138 -10.77 -16.94 1.99
C ALA A 138 -11.81 -18.05 1.94
N MET A 139 -12.16 -18.51 0.74
CA MET A 139 -13.21 -19.51 0.51
C MET A 139 -13.18 -20.11 -0.91
N HIS A 140 -14.00 -21.13 -1.15
CA HIS A 140 -14.23 -21.64 -2.51
C HIS A 140 -14.99 -20.60 -3.37
N LEU A 141 -14.73 -20.56 -4.68
CA LEU A 141 -15.33 -19.55 -5.57
C LEU A 141 -16.87 -19.60 -5.60
N GLY A 142 -17.46 -20.80 -5.48
CA GLY A 142 -18.91 -20.96 -5.38
C GLY A 142 -19.51 -20.21 -4.19
N LEU A 143 -18.84 -20.24 -3.02
CA LEU A 143 -19.27 -19.47 -1.85
C LEU A 143 -19.13 -17.98 -2.10
N TRP A 144 -18.02 -17.55 -2.69
CA TRP A 144 -17.78 -16.13 -3.00
C TRP A 144 -18.83 -15.56 -3.94
N ARG A 145 -19.18 -16.29 -5.01
CA ARG A 145 -20.19 -15.86 -5.99
C ARG A 145 -21.62 -15.93 -5.47
N SER A 146 -21.87 -16.58 -4.33
CA SER A 146 -23.22 -16.72 -3.78
C SER A 146 -23.85 -15.35 -3.48
N PRO A 147 -25.14 -15.14 -3.79
CA PRO A 147 -25.83 -13.89 -3.48
C PRO A 147 -25.76 -13.49 -2.01
N GLN A 148 -25.77 -14.47 -1.11
CA GLN A 148 -25.69 -14.27 0.34
C GLN A 148 -24.36 -13.63 0.74
N VAL A 149 -23.24 -14.15 0.23
CA VAL A 149 -21.90 -13.61 0.54
C VAL A 149 -21.70 -12.24 -0.12
N GLN A 150 -22.13 -12.06 -1.37
CA GLN A 150 -22.04 -10.74 -2.03
C GLN A 150 -22.88 -9.68 -1.32
N ARG A 151 -24.11 -10.00 -0.88
CA ARG A 151 -24.92 -9.09 -0.06
C ARG A 151 -24.23 -8.75 1.26
N ALA A 152 -23.66 -9.74 1.94
CA ALA A 152 -22.93 -9.52 3.19
C ALA A 152 -21.71 -8.61 2.98
N ILE A 153 -20.89 -8.86 1.95
CA ILE A 153 -19.73 -8.02 1.61
C ILE A 153 -20.16 -6.58 1.35
N ASN A 154 -21.19 -6.36 0.55
CA ASN A 154 -21.70 -5.03 0.25
C ASN A 154 -22.28 -4.32 1.49
N GLN A 155 -22.88 -5.06 2.41
CA GLN A 155 -23.32 -4.51 3.70
C GLN A 155 -22.12 -4.12 4.57
N LEU A 156 -21.13 -4.99 4.72
CA LEU A 156 -19.91 -4.71 5.49
C LEU A 156 -19.18 -3.47 4.95
N LEU A 157 -19.03 -3.35 3.63
CA LEU A 157 -18.44 -2.17 2.99
C LEU A 157 -19.20 -0.88 3.32
N ARG A 158 -20.55 -0.93 3.37
CA ARG A 158 -21.39 0.21 3.78
C ARG A 158 -21.24 0.55 5.26
N CYS A 159 -21.03 -0.45 6.11
CA CYS A 159 -20.72 -0.29 7.54
C CYS A 159 -19.27 0.17 7.79
N GLY A 160 -18.49 0.49 6.75
CA GLY A 160 -17.12 0.99 6.89
C GLY A 160 -16.06 -0.09 7.07
N VAL A 161 -16.41 -1.37 7.00
CA VAL A 161 -15.45 -2.49 7.05
C VAL A 161 -14.56 -2.46 5.82
N THR A 162 -13.25 -2.57 6.01
CA THR A 162 -12.29 -2.73 4.92
C THR A 162 -12.22 -4.21 4.52
N VAL A 163 -12.78 -4.53 3.36
CA VAL A 163 -12.64 -5.86 2.76
C VAL A 163 -11.41 -5.86 1.87
N ILE A 164 -10.38 -6.63 2.24
CA ILE A 164 -9.21 -6.79 1.39
C ILE A 164 -9.68 -7.57 0.16
N PRO A 165 -9.51 -7.02 -1.06
CA PRO A 165 -9.87 -7.72 -2.27
C PRO A 165 -9.15 -9.06 -2.31
N PRO A 166 -9.84 -10.17 -2.62
CA PRO A 166 -9.20 -11.47 -2.64
C PRO A 166 -8.47 -11.74 -3.95
N ASP A 167 -7.47 -12.61 -3.89
CA ASP A 167 -6.81 -13.16 -5.07
C ASP A 167 -7.68 -14.29 -5.64
N VAL A 168 -8.28 -14.04 -6.81
CA VAL A 168 -9.14 -15.00 -7.50
C VAL A 168 -8.35 -15.72 -8.59
N THR A 169 -7.69 -16.81 -8.20
CA THR A 169 -6.91 -17.68 -9.08
C THR A 169 -7.34 -19.14 -8.91
N GLU A 170 -7.21 -19.94 -9.97
CA GLU A 170 -7.52 -21.39 -9.96
C GLU A 170 -8.92 -21.73 -9.43
N GLY A 171 -9.92 -20.88 -9.69
CA GLY A 171 -11.28 -21.10 -9.22
C GLY A 171 -11.43 -21.05 -7.69
N LYS A 172 -10.49 -20.41 -6.97
CA LYS A 172 -10.53 -20.23 -5.52
C LYS A 172 -10.38 -18.75 -5.17
N VAL A 173 -10.97 -18.36 -4.05
CA VAL A 173 -10.75 -17.06 -3.42
C VAL A 173 -9.67 -17.28 -2.37
N LYS A 174 -8.42 -17.10 -2.80
CA LYS A 174 -7.24 -17.32 -1.95
C LYS A 174 -7.07 -16.14 -1.00
N ILE A 175 -6.53 -16.43 0.17
CA ILE A 175 -6.13 -15.38 1.11
C ILE A 175 -5.07 -14.49 0.44
N PRO A 176 -5.19 -13.16 0.48
CA PRO A 176 -4.21 -12.25 -0.11
C PRO A 176 -2.79 -12.47 0.42
N ALA A 177 -1.79 -11.94 -0.28
CA ALA A 177 -0.42 -11.99 0.17
C ALA A 177 -0.27 -11.34 1.56
N THR A 178 0.61 -11.89 2.40
CA THR A 178 0.90 -11.36 3.75
C THR A 178 1.21 -9.87 3.70
N GLN A 179 1.97 -9.42 2.69
CA GLN A 179 2.29 -8.00 2.50
C GLN A 179 1.06 -7.13 2.22
N ASP A 180 0.14 -7.57 1.37
CA ASP A 180 -1.10 -6.82 1.11
C ASP A 180 -1.97 -6.74 2.37
N ILE A 181 -2.04 -7.83 3.16
CA ILE A 181 -2.78 -7.85 4.43
C ILE A 181 -2.17 -6.87 5.43
N VAL A 182 -0.86 -6.93 5.61
CA VAL A 182 -0.15 -6.04 6.54
C VAL A 182 -0.31 -4.58 6.09
N HIS A 183 -0.18 -4.27 4.81
CA HIS A 183 -0.42 -2.92 4.29
C HIS A 183 -1.87 -2.46 4.54
N ALA A 184 -2.86 -3.31 4.26
CA ALA A 184 -4.26 -2.98 4.49
C ALA A 184 -4.54 -2.68 5.96
N VAL A 185 -4.03 -3.51 6.87
CA VAL A 185 -4.19 -3.31 8.32
C VAL A 185 -3.49 -2.03 8.76
N THR A 186 -2.22 -1.82 8.39
CA THR A 186 -1.48 -0.62 8.80
C THR A 186 -2.16 0.65 8.28
N ALA A 187 -2.50 0.72 6.99
CA ALA A 187 -3.14 1.89 6.39
C ALA A 187 -4.50 2.19 7.04
N THR A 188 -5.36 1.17 7.16
CA THR A 188 -6.72 1.34 7.71
C THR A 188 -6.67 1.66 9.21
N THR A 189 -5.78 1.03 9.97
CA THR A 189 -5.67 1.29 11.42
C THR A 189 -5.18 2.70 11.70
N LEU A 190 -4.18 3.18 10.95
CA LEU A 190 -3.55 4.48 11.19
C LEU A 190 -4.31 5.66 10.58
N ARG A 191 -5.07 5.46 9.50
CA ARG A 191 -5.70 6.54 8.72
C ARG A 191 -7.17 6.31 8.38
N GLY A 192 -7.69 5.11 8.63
CA GLY A 192 -9.04 4.74 8.19
C GLY A 192 -9.16 4.82 6.67
N ARG A 193 -10.29 5.40 6.21
CA ARG A 193 -10.58 5.60 4.79
C ARG A 193 -10.64 7.09 4.42
N ASP A 194 -9.66 7.85 4.87
CA ASP A 194 -9.61 9.31 4.75
C ASP A 194 -9.33 9.84 3.33
N LEU A 195 -8.98 8.97 2.37
CA LEU A 195 -8.90 9.30 0.95
C LEU A 195 -10.14 8.86 0.16
N LYS A 196 -11.20 8.42 0.84
CA LYS A 196 -12.44 7.99 0.19
C LYS A 196 -12.99 9.08 -0.73
N GLY A 197 -13.24 8.70 -1.98
CA GLY A 197 -13.80 9.58 -3.00
C GLY A 197 -12.76 10.27 -3.87
N LEU A 198 -11.48 10.31 -3.46
CA LEU A 198 -10.41 10.86 -4.29
C LEU A 198 -10.05 9.91 -5.43
N ARG A 199 -9.79 10.47 -6.61
CA ARG A 199 -9.26 9.75 -7.77
C ARG A 199 -7.79 10.10 -7.96
N ILE A 200 -6.91 9.11 -7.83
CA ILE A 200 -5.46 9.29 -7.86
C ILE A 200 -4.87 8.49 -9.02
N LEU A 201 -4.21 9.19 -9.94
CA LEU A 201 -3.42 8.58 -11.01
C LEU A 201 -1.95 8.50 -10.57
N ILE A 202 -1.35 7.32 -10.60
CA ILE A 202 0.02 7.09 -10.16
C ILE A 202 0.82 6.51 -11.32
N THR A 203 2.03 7.01 -11.55
CA THR A 203 2.99 6.35 -12.43
C THR A 203 4.04 5.57 -11.62
N ALA A 204 4.49 4.42 -12.13
CA ALA A 204 5.52 3.61 -11.47
C ALA A 204 6.46 2.92 -12.47
N GLY A 205 7.62 2.50 -12.00
CA GLY A 205 8.55 1.69 -12.77
C GLY A 205 9.48 2.49 -13.69
N PRO A 206 10.51 1.82 -14.24
CA PRO A 206 11.37 2.35 -15.28
C PRO A 206 10.65 2.35 -16.64
N THR A 207 11.25 2.94 -17.66
CA THR A 207 10.89 2.67 -19.07
C THR A 207 12.09 2.07 -19.79
N ARG A 208 11.81 1.31 -20.86
CA ARG A 208 12.82 0.66 -21.70
C ARG A 208 12.78 1.26 -23.09
N GLU A 209 13.87 1.88 -23.50
CA GLU A 209 14.03 2.41 -24.87
C GLU A 209 14.85 1.41 -25.67
N TYR A 210 14.24 0.78 -26.68
CA TYR A 210 14.83 -0.34 -27.42
C TYR A 210 15.72 0.12 -28.57
N LEU A 211 16.90 -0.48 -28.69
CA LEU A 211 17.78 -0.34 -29.85
C LEU A 211 17.36 -1.31 -30.95
N ASP A 212 17.14 -2.56 -30.55
CA ASP A 212 16.70 -3.69 -31.35
C ASP A 212 15.73 -4.53 -30.50
N PRO A 213 15.11 -5.63 -31.00
CA PRO A 213 14.14 -6.40 -30.20
C PRO A 213 14.68 -7.04 -28.91
N ILE A 214 16.01 -7.03 -28.70
CA ILE A 214 16.69 -7.71 -27.58
C ILE A 214 17.31 -6.71 -26.62
N ARG A 215 17.89 -5.62 -27.14
CA ARG A 215 18.71 -4.65 -26.40
C ARG A 215 17.96 -3.35 -26.18
N PHE A 216 18.03 -2.81 -24.97
CA PHE A 216 17.40 -1.55 -24.58
C PHE A 216 18.23 -0.80 -23.54
N ILE A 217 17.98 0.51 -23.39
CA ILE A 217 18.46 1.32 -22.27
C ILE A 217 17.33 1.49 -21.26
N THR A 218 17.67 1.39 -19.97
CA THR A 218 16.77 1.58 -18.83
C THR A 218 17.56 2.12 -17.63
N ASN A 219 16.87 2.46 -16.56
CA ASN A 219 17.45 2.75 -15.24
C ASN A 219 17.11 1.64 -14.22
N PRO A 220 17.76 1.61 -13.04
CA PRO A 220 17.58 0.55 -12.04
C PRO A 220 16.28 0.64 -11.21
N SER A 221 15.33 1.50 -11.61
CA SER A 221 14.05 1.58 -10.90
C SER A 221 13.32 0.25 -10.93
N THR A 222 12.82 -0.17 -9.77
CA THR A 222 11.94 -1.35 -9.66
C THR A 222 10.47 -0.98 -9.71
N GLY A 223 10.12 0.30 -9.63
CA GLY A 223 8.73 0.76 -9.51
C GLY A 223 8.09 0.57 -8.13
N LYS A 224 8.81 -0.02 -7.17
CA LYS A 224 8.30 -0.31 -5.82
C LYS A 224 7.64 0.89 -5.14
N MET A 225 8.22 2.09 -5.26
CA MET A 225 7.68 3.29 -4.62
C MET A 225 6.27 3.63 -5.12
N GLY A 226 6.06 3.68 -6.44
CA GLY A 226 4.74 3.94 -7.03
C GLY A 226 3.71 2.85 -6.73
N ILE A 227 4.15 1.58 -6.69
CA ILE A 227 3.26 0.46 -6.32
C ILE A 227 2.84 0.54 -4.85
N VAL A 228 3.76 0.87 -3.94
CA VAL A 228 3.45 1.06 -2.52
C VAL A 228 2.51 2.25 -2.30
N LEU A 229 2.71 3.35 -3.04
CA LEU A 229 1.76 4.47 -3.05
C LEU A 229 0.37 4.06 -3.50
N ALA A 230 0.27 3.24 -4.55
CA ALA A 230 -1.00 2.72 -5.04
C ALA A 230 -1.71 1.85 -4.00
N ARG A 231 -0.99 0.96 -3.32
CA ARG A 231 -1.54 0.14 -2.23
C ARG A 231 -2.05 1.00 -1.07
N GLU A 232 -1.22 1.91 -0.56
CA GLU A 232 -1.57 2.76 0.57
C GLU A 232 -2.77 3.67 0.24
N ALA A 233 -2.79 4.28 -0.95
CA ALA A 233 -3.91 5.10 -1.42
C ALA A 233 -5.21 4.31 -1.52
N PHE A 234 -5.15 3.09 -2.10
CA PHE A 234 -6.30 2.21 -2.24
C PHE A 234 -6.90 1.82 -0.88
N PHE A 235 -6.06 1.38 0.07
CA PHE A 235 -6.55 0.97 1.39
C PHE A 235 -7.07 2.14 2.24
N ARG A 236 -6.59 3.36 1.99
CA ARG A 236 -7.18 4.60 2.52
C ARG A 236 -8.45 5.03 1.78
N GLY A 237 -8.93 4.26 0.81
CA GLY A 237 -10.22 4.41 0.16
C GLY A 237 -10.23 5.18 -1.16
N ALA A 238 -9.07 5.59 -1.69
CA ALA A 238 -8.99 6.26 -2.98
C ALA A 238 -9.33 5.31 -4.14
N ASN A 239 -9.83 5.87 -5.24
CA ASN A 239 -9.89 5.19 -6.53
C ASN A 239 -8.56 5.41 -7.26
N VAL A 240 -7.81 4.34 -7.48
CA VAL A 240 -6.42 4.41 -7.96
C VAL A 240 -6.30 3.80 -9.36
N THR A 241 -5.70 4.57 -10.27
CA THR A 241 -5.17 4.06 -11.54
C THR A 241 -3.65 4.08 -11.46
N LEU A 242 -3.01 2.99 -11.86
CA LEU A 242 -1.57 2.84 -11.89
C LEU A 242 -1.09 2.63 -13.33
N VAL A 243 -0.40 3.61 -13.90
CA VAL A 243 0.34 3.44 -15.16
C VAL A 243 1.75 2.99 -14.82
N TYR A 244 2.17 1.80 -15.25
CA TYR A 244 3.45 1.25 -14.81
C TYR A 244 4.29 0.70 -15.96
N GLY A 245 5.59 0.97 -15.89
CA GLY A 245 6.59 0.38 -16.75
C GLY A 245 7.03 -1.02 -16.31
N PRO A 246 8.01 -1.63 -16.99
CA PRO A 246 8.46 -2.99 -16.71
C PRO A 246 8.95 -3.18 -15.27
N THR A 247 8.40 -4.13 -14.52
CA THR A 247 8.71 -4.35 -13.10
C THR A 247 8.65 -5.83 -12.71
N ASN A 248 9.46 -6.21 -11.73
CA ASN A 248 9.39 -7.51 -11.04
C ASN A 248 8.56 -7.45 -9.75
N GLU A 249 8.11 -6.25 -9.35
CA GLU A 249 7.25 -6.08 -8.19
C GLU A 249 5.82 -6.53 -8.53
N GLN A 250 5.16 -7.20 -7.59
CA GLN A 250 3.77 -7.61 -7.79
C GLN A 250 2.87 -6.38 -7.84
N VAL A 251 2.30 -6.11 -9.01
CA VAL A 251 1.25 -5.10 -9.18
C VAL A 251 -0.02 -5.60 -8.49
N PRO A 252 -0.63 -4.80 -7.59
CA PRO A 252 -1.82 -5.21 -6.87
C PRO A 252 -3.00 -5.42 -7.84
N TYR A 253 -3.53 -6.64 -7.91
CA TYR A 253 -4.62 -7.03 -8.81
C TYR A 253 -5.93 -6.25 -8.58
N TYR A 254 -6.05 -5.57 -7.45
CA TYR A 254 -7.19 -4.74 -7.07
C TYR A 254 -7.07 -3.27 -7.45
N VAL A 255 -5.92 -2.85 -8.00
CA VAL A 255 -5.72 -1.51 -8.56
C VAL A 255 -5.82 -1.62 -10.08
N ARG A 256 -6.45 -0.63 -10.73
CA ARG A 256 -6.52 -0.59 -12.19
C ARG A 256 -5.12 -0.30 -12.76
N GLY A 257 -4.49 -1.33 -13.33
CA GLY A 257 -3.17 -1.26 -13.94
C GLY A 257 -3.22 -0.97 -15.44
N VAL A 258 -2.36 -0.09 -15.92
CA VAL A 258 -2.09 0.17 -17.35
C VAL A 258 -0.59 -0.05 -17.57
N SER A 259 -0.22 -1.19 -18.16
CA SER A 259 1.18 -1.50 -18.45
C SER A 259 1.67 -0.75 -19.68
N VAL A 260 2.88 -0.21 -19.60
CA VAL A 260 3.58 0.46 -20.70
C VAL A 260 5.03 -0.01 -20.73
N THR A 261 5.73 0.23 -21.83
CA THR A 261 7.12 -0.17 -22.00
C THR A 261 8.04 1.03 -22.15
N THR A 262 7.71 1.94 -23.07
CA THR A 262 8.54 3.10 -23.42
C THR A 262 8.09 4.37 -22.71
N THR A 263 8.94 5.40 -22.70
CA THR A 263 8.63 6.74 -22.18
C THR A 263 7.49 7.39 -22.96
N GLU A 264 7.43 7.14 -24.26
CA GLU A 264 6.38 7.67 -25.14
C GLU A 264 5.04 6.97 -24.91
N GLU A 265 5.03 5.65 -24.74
CA GLU A 265 3.84 4.91 -24.32
C GLU A 265 3.33 5.37 -22.95
N MET A 266 4.24 5.57 -21.98
CA MET A 266 3.87 6.07 -20.66
C MET A 266 3.23 7.45 -20.74
N LEU A 267 3.79 8.37 -21.52
CA LEU A 267 3.21 9.68 -21.77
C LEU A 267 1.80 9.54 -22.34
N ASN A 268 1.65 8.78 -23.42
CA ASN A 268 0.38 8.61 -24.12
C ASN A 268 -0.69 7.99 -23.21
N ALA A 269 -0.32 6.99 -22.40
CA ALA A 269 -1.21 6.36 -21.44
C ALA A 269 -1.67 7.38 -20.37
N VAL A 270 -0.76 8.16 -19.80
CA VAL A 270 -1.12 9.17 -18.79
C VAL A 270 -2.05 10.23 -19.38
N ILE A 271 -1.77 10.75 -20.56
CA ILE A 271 -2.64 11.76 -21.21
C ILE A 271 -4.01 11.17 -21.52
N LYS A 272 -4.06 9.96 -22.08
CA LYS A 272 -5.32 9.26 -22.35
C LYS A 272 -6.16 9.07 -21.08
N GLU A 273 -5.53 8.70 -19.97
CA GLU A 273 -6.23 8.59 -18.68
C GLU A 273 -6.81 9.93 -18.23
N LEU A 274 -6.03 11.00 -18.33
CA LEU A 274 -6.48 12.36 -17.99
C LEU A 274 -7.63 12.85 -18.87
N ASP A 275 -7.66 12.46 -20.15
CA ASP A 275 -8.75 12.80 -21.08
C ASP A 275 -10.02 11.97 -20.80
N MET A 276 -9.87 10.70 -20.40
CA MET A 276 -10.98 9.78 -20.15
C MET A 276 -11.65 9.98 -18.79
N SER A 277 -10.97 10.57 -17.81
CA SER A 277 -11.44 10.64 -16.44
C SER A 277 -10.91 11.83 -15.68
N LYS A 278 -11.76 12.42 -14.83
CA LYS A 278 -11.34 13.43 -13.87
C LYS A 278 -10.53 12.78 -12.75
N TYR A 279 -9.31 13.24 -12.55
CA TYR A 279 -8.45 12.90 -11.42
C TYR A 279 -8.31 14.08 -10.47
N ASP A 280 -8.13 13.81 -9.19
CA ASP A 280 -7.87 14.83 -8.16
C ASP A 280 -6.38 15.08 -7.98
N VAL A 281 -5.59 14.01 -8.11
CA VAL A 281 -4.15 13.98 -7.88
C VAL A 281 -3.47 13.14 -8.95
N VAL A 282 -2.32 13.61 -9.42
CA VAL A 282 -1.40 12.80 -10.23
C VAL A 282 -0.07 12.69 -9.49
N ILE A 283 0.41 11.46 -9.25
CA ILE A 283 1.67 11.17 -8.58
C ILE A 283 2.64 10.52 -9.57
N MET A 284 3.64 11.27 -10.00
CA MET A 284 4.63 10.83 -10.98
C MET A 284 5.82 10.15 -10.29
N ALA A 285 5.65 8.89 -9.89
CA ALA A 285 6.66 8.08 -9.20
C ALA A 285 7.38 7.07 -10.12
N SER A 286 7.18 7.16 -11.43
CA SER A 286 7.96 6.43 -12.43
C SER A 286 9.35 7.06 -12.63
N ALA A 287 10.26 6.29 -13.22
CA ALA A 287 11.55 6.75 -13.69
C ALA A 287 11.64 6.59 -15.21
N PRO A 288 11.05 7.50 -16.01
CA PRO A 288 11.18 7.44 -17.45
C PRO A 288 12.64 7.68 -17.88
N SER A 289 13.09 7.01 -18.93
CA SER A 289 14.39 7.27 -19.55
C SER A 289 14.43 8.71 -20.09
N ASP A 290 15.53 9.43 -19.85
CA ASP A 290 15.72 10.79 -20.38
C ASP A 290 16.14 10.81 -21.85
N PHE A 291 16.61 9.66 -22.37
CA PHE A 291 17.11 9.49 -23.74
C PHE A 291 16.56 8.23 -24.40
N LYS A 292 16.37 8.27 -25.71
CA LYS A 292 16.07 7.12 -26.57
C LYS A 292 17.06 7.06 -27.73
N PHE A 293 17.13 5.91 -28.40
CA PHE A 293 17.98 5.77 -29.58
C PHE A 293 17.44 6.61 -30.76
N SER A 294 18.34 7.27 -31.48
CA SER A 294 17.99 8.04 -32.69
C SER A 294 17.52 7.14 -33.83
N LYS A 295 18.06 5.91 -33.89
CA LYS A 295 17.73 4.86 -34.86
C LYS A 295 17.50 3.55 -34.12
N THR A 296 16.41 2.87 -34.47
CA THR A 296 16.04 1.56 -33.94
C THR A 296 15.99 0.53 -35.06
N PHE A 297 16.31 -0.73 -34.75
CA PHE A 297 16.36 -1.82 -35.72
C PHE A 297 15.24 -2.82 -35.46
N LYS A 298 14.59 -3.31 -36.52
CA LYS A 298 13.52 -4.33 -36.39
C LYS A 298 14.08 -5.73 -36.15
N GLU A 299 15.33 -5.96 -36.52
CA GLU A 299 16.04 -7.21 -36.36
C GLU A 299 17.22 -7.02 -35.40
N ARG A 300 17.68 -8.12 -34.81
CA ARG A 300 18.87 -8.12 -33.97
C ARG A 300 20.05 -7.61 -34.79
N LEU A 301 20.71 -6.56 -34.31
CA LEU A 301 21.98 -6.11 -34.88
C LEU A 301 23.01 -7.25 -34.83
N SER A 302 23.41 -7.74 -36.01
CA SER A 302 24.51 -8.69 -36.18
C SER A 302 25.80 -8.04 -35.66
N VAL A 303 26.58 -8.80 -34.90
CA VAL A 303 27.86 -8.33 -34.36
C VAL A 303 28.96 -8.77 -35.32
N ASP A 304 28.98 -8.19 -36.52
CA ASP A 304 30.03 -8.46 -37.51
C ASP A 304 31.18 -7.46 -37.32
N LYS A 305 32.09 -7.83 -36.40
CA LYS A 305 33.42 -7.26 -36.11
C LYS A 305 33.53 -5.77 -35.73
N THR A 306 32.54 -4.92 -35.99
CA THR A 306 32.57 -3.48 -35.67
C THR A 306 31.53 -3.12 -34.62
N VAL A 307 31.91 -2.25 -33.68
CA VAL A 307 30.98 -1.68 -32.71
C VAL A 307 30.07 -0.71 -33.47
N PRO A 308 28.74 -0.91 -33.50
CA PRO A 308 27.85 0.01 -34.20
C PRO A 308 27.84 1.37 -33.49
N ASP A 309 27.86 2.45 -34.26
CA ASP A 309 27.66 3.80 -33.72
C ASP A 309 26.21 3.96 -33.25
N VAL A 310 26.06 4.24 -31.95
CA VAL A 310 24.78 4.38 -31.28
C VAL A 310 24.62 5.82 -30.80
N SER A 311 23.69 6.55 -31.40
CA SER A 311 23.37 7.93 -31.00
C SER A 311 22.04 8.03 -30.27
N LEU A 312 21.98 8.93 -29.30
CA LEU A 312 20.83 9.15 -28.43
C LEU A 312 20.19 10.51 -28.69
N VAL A 313 18.87 10.56 -28.54
CA VAL A 313 18.06 11.79 -28.59
C VAL A 313 17.21 11.91 -27.32
N PRO A 314 16.89 13.12 -26.84
CA PRO A 314 16.04 13.28 -25.66
C PRO A 314 14.64 12.68 -25.82
N THR A 315 14.10 12.11 -24.75
CA THR A 315 12.69 11.71 -24.66
C THR A 315 11.79 12.89 -24.29
N PRO A 316 10.48 12.81 -24.58
CA PRO A 316 9.54 13.83 -24.13
C PRO A 316 9.48 13.89 -22.59
N LYS A 317 9.48 15.11 -22.04
CA LYS A 317 9.33 15.31 -20.59
C LYS A 317 7.86 15.16 -20.18
N ILE A 318 7.50 13.97 -19.68
CA ILE A 318 6.13 13.60 -19.30
C ILE A 318 5.50 14.66 -18.37
N SER A 319 6.24 15.17 -17.39
CA SER A 319 5.72 16.11 -16.40
C SER A 319 5.22 17.43 -16.99
N LEU A 320 5.91 17.94 -18.01
CA LEU A 320 5.51 19.19 -18.68
C LEU A 320 4.21 18.98 -19.45
N ARG A 321 4.11 17.89 -20.21
CA ARG A 321 2.91 17.54 -20.98
C ARG A 321 1.71 17.24 -20.08
N VAL A 322 1.95 16.58 -18.95
CA VAL A 322 0.92 16.37 -17.91
C VAL A 322 0.46 17.71 -17.35
N ARG A 323 1.39 18.61 -17.00
CA ARG A 323 1.03 19.92 -16.43
C ARG A 323 0.28 20.83 -17.42
N GLU A 324 0.50 20.71 -18.73
CA GLU A 324 -0.30 21.39 -19.76
C GLU A 324 -1.78 21.03 -19.62
N ARG A 325 -2.10 19.75 -19.42
CA ARG A 325 -3.47 19.20 -19.34
C ARG A 325 -4.07 19.20 -17.93
N PHE A 326 -3.25 19.01 -16.91
CA PHE A 326 -3.68 18.78 -15.53
C PHE A 326 -3.26 19.94 -14.63
N LYS A 327 -4.24 20.67 -14.09
CA LYS A 327 -4.02 21.88 -13.25
C LYS A 327 -4.26 21.67 -11.75
N ARG A 328 -4.65 20.46 -11.32
CA ARG A 328 -4.80 20.10 -9.90
C ARG A 328 -3.47 19.59 -9.34
N LEU A 329 -3.49 18.94 -8.18
CA LEU A 329 -2.30 18.56 -7.42
C LEU A 329 -1.42 17.54 -8.16
N LEU A 330 -0.24 17.97 -8.61
CA LEU A 330 0.77 17.11 -9.26
C LEU A 330 1.97 16.93 -8.34
N VAL A 331 2.27 15.67 -8.06
CA VAL A 331 3.42 15.26 -7.26
C VAL A 331 4.50 14.68 -8.19
N GLY A 332 5.73 15.16 -8.05
CA GLY A 332 6.89 14.66 -8.77
C GLY A 332 7.89 13.97 -7.86
N PHE A 333 8.72 13.09 -8.44
CA PHE A 333 9.87 12.49 -7.77
C PHE A 333 11.19 12.97 -8.39
N ALA A 334 12.22 13.09 -7.57
CA ALA A 334 13.57 13.49 -7.97
C ALA A 334 14.61 12.61 -7.28
N ALA A 335 15.14 11.63 -8.02
CA ALA A 335 16.35 10.92 -7.62
C ALA A 335 17.57 11.75 -8.04
N GLU A 336 18.40 12.12 -7.07
CA GLU A 336 19.62 12.90 -7.29
C GLU A 336 20.84 12.07 -6.90
N TYR A 337 21.93 12.21 -7.66
CA TYR A 337 23.23 11.68 -7.26
C TYR A 337 24.01 12.85 -6.65
N ALA A 338 24.07 12.90 -5.32
CA ALA A 338 24.60 14.06 -4.58
C ALA A 338 25.68 13.69 -3.54
N HIS A 339 26.08 12.42 -3.46
CA HIS A 339 27.15 11.95 -2.57
C HIS A 339 26.96 12.34 -1.08
N GLY A 340 25.72 12.38 -0.61
CA GLY A 340 25.35 12.74 0.76
C GLY A 340 25.05 14.22 0.97
N ASP A 341 25.28 15.09 -0.03
CA ASP A 341 24.99 16.53 0.08
C ASP A 341 23.49 16.80 -0.09
N MET A 342 22.80 16.93 1.04
CA MET A 342 21.36 17.18 1.08
C MET A 342 20.97 18.59 0.61
N GLU A 343 21.87 19.58 0.65
CA GLU A 343 21.55 20.92 0.14
C GLU A 343 21.50 20.91 -1.39
N ILE A 344 22.38 20.16 -2.06
CA ILE A 344 22.29 19.95 -3.52
C ILE A 344 20.97 19.26 -3.89
N VAL A 345 20.58 18.22 -3.15
CA VAL A 345 19.30 17.52 -3.39
C VAL A 345 18.12 18.49 -3.28
N LYS A 346 18.12 19.32 -2.23
CA LYS A 346 17.08 20.31 -1.95
C LYS A 346 17.03 21.40 -3.02
N GLU A 347 18.16 21.96 -3.43
CA GLU A 347 18.24 22.99 -4.48
C GLU A 347 17.68 22.47 -5.81
N ARG A 348 18.11 21.28 -6.24
CA ARG A 348 17.64 20.65 -7.49
C ARG A 348 16.16 20.32 -7.43
N ALA A 349 15.66 19.88 -6.28
CA ALA A 349 14.25 19.61 -6.07
C ALA A 349 13.39 20.88 -6.12
N LEU A 350 13.84 21.99 -5.51
CA LEU A 350 13.19 23.30 -5.63
C LEU A 350 13.18 23.79 -7.09
N ASN A 351 14.27 23.61 -7.82
CA ASN A 351 14.34 23.95 -9.24
C ASN A 351 13.33 23.11 -10.05
N LYS A 352 13.26 21.80 -9.84
CA LYS A 352 12.26 20.92 -10.47
C LYS A 352 10.83 21.31 -10.11
N LEU A 353 10.57 21.71 -8.87
CA LEU A 353 9.26 22.17 -8.41
C LEU A 353 8.78 23.37 -9.24
N ARG A 354 9.66 24.35 -9.46
CA ARG A 354 9.38 25.55 -10.26
C ARG A 354 9.28 25.24 -11.76
N THR A 355 10.29 24.62 -12.35
CA THR A 355 10.42 24.44 -13.80
C THR A 355 9.49 23.39 -14.38
N ARG A 356 9.16 22.34 -13.63
CA ARG A 356 8.25 21.27 -14.09
C ARG A 356 6.80 21.48 -13.63
N GLY A 357 6.55 22.57 -12.90
CA GLY A 357 5.24 22.94 -12.40
C GLY A 357 4.67 21.93 -11.39
N PHE A 358 5.49 21.22 -10.63
CA PHE A 358 5.01 20.35 -9.55
C PHE A 358 4.48 21.16 -8.37
N ASP A 359 3.49 20.62 -7.67
CA ASP A 359 3.00 21.20 -6.41
C ASP A 359 3.72 20.58 -5.20
N ILE A 360 4.18 19.33 -5.36
CA ILE A 360 5.01 18.61 -4.38
C ILE A 360 6.13 17.90 -5.13
N VAL A 361 7.35 17.95 -4.62
CA VAL A 361 8.49 17.15 -5.09
C VAL A 361 9.01 16.30 -3.94
N VAL A 362 9.08 14.99 -4.15
CA VAL A 362 9.77 14.06 -3.26
C VAL A 362 11.16 13.80 -3.81
N ALA A 363 12.18 14.24 -3.11
CA ALA A 363 13.56 14.09 -3.54
C ALA A 363 14.35 13.16 -2.62
N ASN A 364 15.29 12.43 -3.19
CA ASN A 364 16.20 11.56 -2.45
C ASN A 364 17.57 11.49 -3.12
N ASP A 365 18.59 11.29 -2.31
CA ASP A 365 19.91 10.89 -2.80
C ASP A 365 19.91 9.38 -3.08
N VAL A 366 20.34 8.99 -4.27
CA VAL A 366 20.49 7.57 -4.68
C VAL A 366 21.95 7.10 -4.69
N SER A 367 22.88 7.91 -4.22
CA SER A 367 24.29 7.53 -4.09
C SER A 367 24.58 6.61 -2.89
N GLU A 368 23.70 6.59 -1.88
CA GLU A 368 23.87 5.77 -0.67
C GLU A 368 23.37 4.32 -0.89
N ALA A 369 24.20 3.33 -0.53
CA ALA A 369 23.84 1.93 -0.63
C ALA A 369 22.67 1.54 0.30
N GLY A 370 21.74 0.74 -0.21
CA GLY A 370 20.59 0.25 0.56
C GLY A 370 19.45 1.27 0.74
N ILE A 371 19.49 2.40 0.03
CA ILE A 371 18.46 3.45 -0.02
C ILE A 371 18.11 3.71 -1.49
N GLY A 372 16.84 4.05 -1.79
CA GLY A 372 16.44 4.46 -3.13
C GLY A 372 16.00 3.31 -4.03
N PHE A 373 16.64 3.13 -5.19
CA PHE A 373 16.26 2.09 -6.15
C PHE A 373 16.51 0.69 -5.59
N ALA A 374 15.64 -0.27 -5.96
CA ALA A 374 15.72 -1.68 -5.56
C ALA A 374 15.78 -1.99 -4.04
N SER A 375 15.65 -0.99 -3.15
CA SER A 375 15.58 -1.17 -1.69
C SER A 375 14.13 -1.10 -1.15
N ASP A 376 13.90 -1.69 0.02
CA ASP A 376 12.66 -1.52 0.81
C ASP A 376 12.62 -0.17 1.53
N PHE A 377 13.77 0.46 1.72
CA PHE A 377 13.95 1.68 2.47
C PHE A 377 14.29 2.84 1.55
N ASN A 378 13.93 4.05 1.98
CA ASN A 378 14.39 5.28 1.35
C ASN A 378 14.58 6.37 2.43
N LYS A 379 15.30 7.44 2.08
CA LYS A 379 15.45 8.66 2.88
C LYS A 379 15.07 9.81 1.94
N VAL A 380 14.07 10.60 2.30
CA VAL A 380 13.50 11.58 1.38
C VAL A 380 13.34 12.94 2.04
N ILE A 381 13.41 13.98 1.21
CA ILE A 381 12.92 15.31 1.53
C ILE A 381 11.70 15.60 0.65
N ILE A 382 10.59 15.97 1.28
CA ILE A 382 9.35 16.34 0.59
C ILE A 382 9.25 17.87 0.63
N LEU A 383 9.20 18.48 -0.55
CA LEU A 383 9.12 19.93 -0.74
C LEU A 383 7.78 20.27 -1.39
N CYS A 384 7.04 21.19 -0.80
CA CYS A 384 5.76 21.64 -1.32
C CYS A 384 5.87 23.09 -1.83
N ARG A 385 5.01 23.46 -2.79
CA ARG A 385 4.98 24.80 -3.38
C ARG A 385 4.66 25.90 -2.36
N ASP A 386 3.91 25.56 -1.32
CA ASP A 386 3.56 26.46 -0.21
C ASP A 386 4.70 26.67 0.80
N GLY A 387 5.88 26.08 0.56
CA GLY A 387 7.06 26.23 1.42
C GLY A 387 7.22 25.15 2.49
N LEU A 388 6.27 24.21 2.63
CA LEU A 388 6.48 23.07 3.53
C LEU A 388 7.68 22.23 3.07
N ILE A 389 8.61 22.01 3.99
CA ILE A 389 9.74 21.09 3.85
C ILE A 389 9.62 20.03 4.93
N LYS A 390 9.53 18.76 4.52
CA LYS A 390 9.44 17.61 5.43
C LYS A 390 10.53 16.61 5.11
N GLU A 391 11.47 16.47 6.03
CA GLU A 391 12.47 15.40 5.98
C GLU A 391 11.92 14.12 6.60
N ILE A 392 12.19 13.00 5.92
CA ILE A 392 11.92 11.67 6.42
C ILE A 392 13.27 10.94 6.45
N PRO A 393 13.76 10.53 7.64
CA PRO A 393 14.98 9.74 7.74
C PRO A 393 14.81 8.39 7.04
N LYS A 394 15.84 7.55 7.06
CA LYS A 394 15.77 6.21 6.49
C LYS A 394 14.56 5.46 7.06
N ALA A 395 13.57 5.20 6.21
CA ALA A 395 12.31 4.59 6.59
C ALA A 395 11.83 3.65 5.46
N PRO A 396 10.96 2.68 5.76
CA PRO A 396 10.34 1.88 4.72
C PRO A 396 9.57 2.76 3.72
N LYS A 397 9.57 2.35 2.44
CA LYS A 397 8.79 3.03 1.40
C LYS A 397 7.29 3.11 1.74
N THR A 398 6.77 2.18 2.54
CA THR A 398 5.38 2.19 3.04
C THR A 398 5.12 3.38 3.96
N HIS A 399 6.05 3.68 4.86
CA HIS A 399 5.97 4.85 5.74
C HIS A 399 6.04 6.15 4.92
N ILE A 400 6.97 6.23 3.97
CA ILE A 400 7.11 7.40 3.08
C ILE A 400 5.84 7.62 2.26
N ALA A 401 5.26 6.56 1.71
CA ALA A 401 4.00 6.64 0.97
C ALA A 401 2.86 7.17 1.84
N ARG A 402 2.78 6.72 3.10
CA ARG A 402 1.77 7.18 4.05
C ARG A 402 1.91 8.66 4.38
N VAL A 403 3.13 9.11 4.70
CA VAL A 403 3.42 10.52 5.00
C VAL A 403 3.14 11.40 3.78
N LEU A 404 3.55 10.97 2.57
CA LEU A 404 3.24 11.71 1.35
C LEU A 404 1.72 11.82 1.13
N LEU A 405 0.99 10.73 1.33
CA LEU A 405 -0.47 10.73 1.14
C LEU A 405 -1.21 11.55 2.21
N ASP A 406 -0.64 11.71 3.42
CA ASP A 406 -1.15 12.67 4.41
C ASP A 406 -1.02 14.11 3.90
N ILE A 407 0.17 14.46 3.38
CA ILE A 407 0.45 15.78 2.79
C ILE A 407 -0.46 16.06 1.57
N VAL A 408 -0.71 15.03 0.75
CA VAL A 408 -1.64 15.08 -0.40
C VAL A 408 -3.06 15.32 0.07
N ARG A 409 -3.56 14.54 1.04
CA ARG A 409 -4.92 14.68 1.58
C ARG A 409 -5.17 16.10 2.04
N ASP A 410 -4.25 16.68 2.81
CA ASP A 410 -4.42 18.01 3.40
C ASP A 410 -4.49 19.13 2.36
N ARG A 411 -4.00 18.88 1.13
CA ARG A 411 -4.04 19.84 0.00
C ARG A 411 -5.17 19.61 -0.99
N VAL A 412 -5.88 18.49 -0.87
CA VAL A 412 -6.99 18.13 -1.77
C VAL A 412 -8.32 18.20 -1.03
N ALA A 413 -8.33 17.98 0.28
CA ALA A 413 -9.48 18.26 1.11
C ALA A 413 -9.82 19.76 0.99
N PRO A 414 -11.09 20.13 0.82
CA PRO A 414 -11.48 21.53 0.94
C PRO A 414 -10.96 22.01 2.30
N SER A 415 -10.24 23.15 2.31
CA SER A 415 -9.88 23.83 3.55
C SER A 415 -11.14 23.87 4.39
N LYS A 416 -11.10 23.29 5.60
CA LYS A 416 -12.17 23.50 6.57
C LYS A 416 -12.22 25.00 6.78
N GLY A 417 -13.12 25.66 6.07
CA GLY A 417 -13.51 27.03 6.34
C GLY A 417 -13.89 27.08 7.80
N SER A 418 -13.44 28.14 8.44
CA SER A 418 -13.84 28.58 9.76
C SER A 418 -15.37 28.69 9.84
N ASP A 419 -16.08 27.58 10.05
CA ASP A 419 -17.43 27.61 10.56
C ASP A 419 -17.35 27.71 12.09
N THR A 420 -17.00 28.92 12.54
CA THR A 420 -17.51 29.42 13.81
C THR A 420 -18.98 29.76 13.60
N SER A 421 -19.85 28.78 13.78
CA SER A 421 -21.23 29.04 14.19
C SER A 421 -21.74 27.88 15.04
N SER A 422 -21.55 28.05 16.36
CA SER A 422 -22.45 27.49 17.37
C SER A 422 -23.87 28.04 17.12
N PRO A 423 -24.92 27.31 17.52
CA PRO A 423 -25.24 27.16 18.96
C PRO A 423 -24.92 25.79 19.53
#